data_AF-A0A4Y6PN56-F1
#
_entry.id   AF-A0A4Y6PN56-F1
#
_cell.length_a   1.000
_cell.length_b   1.000
_cell.length_c   1.000
_cell.angle_alpha   90.00
_cell.angle_beta   90.00
_cell.angle_gamma   90.00
#
_symmetry.space_group_name_H-M   'P 1'
#
loop_
_entity.id
_entity.type
_entity.pdbx_description
1 polymer ?
#
loop_
_entity_poly.entity_id
_entity_poly.type
_entity_poly.pdbx_seq_one_letter_code
_entity_poly.pdbx_strand_id
1 'polypeptide(L)'
;MEHWTRHHRALLNALRADELVPKLVARLSLERCAARPDDARLLRDWIASLRRDAGWEVLEPQLDRPRAFPDAWRRAVEAGFSPRTDHHHALLFERFCNDLVAQQDMEVARYAWGECIDAWLRVFASDYVDDLLETLSAKQDHVRQTLLLRLLDTREAELVEAFRLDGARDGDDFDRRRAIFGWEALETLQKKLDESSAEHPALSCLRDQVDQACIRLRNKLVGRFDAMMDAVDLSEDDAEAVVYPFQWIREVCTIVPIDARIAARVVGAAVDIGWKLRKLEVDDADDLMSELLVLASPFNEQLCGFIDSGEAFGHNSTCADFLVFQGEQQSSGARREKHFERALEMCPGHRNASMMLSYEKLREVSDLLLRIRMMPAALKLLPGASDRVGTVFESATELLDDAEALFPSNETIAEYRHEIVAEAERLGTSLEAE
;
A
#
# COMPACT_ATOMS: atom_id res chain seq x y z
N MET A 1 -9.09 65.65 -5.38
CA MET A 1 -9.71 64.43 -4.81
C MET A 1 -9.13 64.22 -3.43
N GLU A 2 -10.00 64.35 -2.44
CA GLU A 2 -9.69 64.56 -1.03
C GLU A 2 -8.92 63.41 -0.37
N HIS A 3 -8.08 63.77 0.61
CA HIS A 3 -7.29 62.83 1.40
C HIS A 3 -8.19 61.89 2.20
N TRP A 4 -8.38 60.68 1.68
CA TRP A 4 -8.98 59.59 2.45
C TRP A 4 -8.12 59.27 3.68
N THR A 5 -8.62 59.66 4.85
CA THR A 5 -8.00 59.30 6.14
C THR A 5 -7.90 57.79 6.27
N ARG A 6 -6.96 57.31 7.10
CA ARG A 6 -6.76 55.88 7.40
C ARG A 6 -8.07 55.21 7.86
N HIS A 7 -8.91 55.94 8.60
CA HIS A 7 -10.21 55.46 9.08
C HIS A 7 -11.23 55.26 7.96
N HIS A 8 -11.30 56.17 6.97
CA HIS A 8 -12.20 56.01 5.82
C HIS A 8 -11.83 54.80 4.96
N ARG A 9 -10.53 54.55 4.75
CA ARG A 9 -10.06 53.34 4.05
C ARG A 9 -10.38 52.05 4.81
N ALA A 10 -10.22 52.05 6.13
CA ALA A 10 -10.54 50.91 6.97
C ALA A 10 -12.05 50.58 6.97
N LEU A 11 -12.91 51.61 7.01
CA LEU A 11 -14.36 51.46 6.93
C LEU A 11 -14.80 50.93 5.57
N LEU A 12 -14.28 51.48 4.48
CA LEU A 12 -14.61 51.02 3.13
C LEU A 12 -14.19 49.57 2.90
N ASN A 13 -13.02 49.17 3.39
CA ASN A 13 -12.59 47.77 3.30
C ASN A 13 -13.47 46.85 4.13
N ALA A 14 -13.98 47.29 5.29
CA ALA A 14 -14.93 46.51 6.09
C ALA A 14 -16.25 46.28 5.35
N LEU A 15 -16.86 47.36 4.81
CA LEU A 15 -18.11 47.26 4.05
C LEU A 15 -17.96 46.36 2.81
N ARG A 16 -16.82 46.44 2.13
CA ARG A 16 -16.51 45.58 0.98
C ARG A 16 -16.32 44.12 1.40
N ALA A 17 -15.73 43.86 2.58
CA ALA A 17 -15.56 42.52 3.07
C ALA A 17 -16.91 41.87 3.43
N ASP A 18 -17.83 42.64 4.03
CA ASP A 18 -19.20 42.17 4.32
C ASP A 18 -19.94 41.73 3.05
N GLU A 19 -19.72 42.41 1.93
CA GLU A 19 -20.34 42.07 0.65
C GLU A 19 -19.62 40.90 -0.07
N LEU A 20 -18.29 40.95 -0.14
CA LEU A 20 -17.51 40.08 -1.02
C LEU A 20 -17.12 38.74 -0.40
N VAL A 21 -16.84 38.71 0.91
CA VAL A 21 -16.37 37.48 1.57
C VAL A 21 -17.40 36.34 1.47
N PRO A 22 -18.72 36.57 1.71
CA PRO A 22 -19.71 35.50 1.55
C PRO A 22 -19.74 34.92 0.13
N LYS A 23 -19.67 35.78 -0.88
CA LYS A 23 -19.65 35.34 -2.29
C LYS A 23 -18.39 34.55 -2.60
N LEU A 24 -17.22 35.07 -2.25
CA LEU A 24 -15.94 34.40 -2.50
C LEU A 24 -15.84 33.06 -1.78
N VAL A 25 -16.26 32.98 -0.52
CA VAL A 25 -16.28 31.70 0.23
C VAL A 25 -17.15 30.67 -0.47
N ALA A 26 -18.36 31.05 -0.89
CA ALA A 26 -19.24 30.15 -1.63
C ALA A 26 -18.59 29.70 -2.95
N ARG A 27 -18.06 30.62 -3.76
CA ARG A 27 -17.47 30.28 -5.08
C ARG A 27 -16.22 29.41 -4.98
N LEU A 28 -15.30 29.75 -4.08
CA LEU A 28 -14.03 29.02 -3.90
C LEU A 28 -14.23 27.64 -3.28
N SER A 29 -15.29 27.45 -2.50
CA SER A 29 -15.69 26.13 -1.98
C SER A 29 -16.64 25.37 -2.91
N LEU A 30 -16.86 25.84 -4.15
CA LEU A 30 -17.80 25.24 -5.10
C LEU A 30 -19.22 25.08 -4.54
N GLU A 31 -19.69 26.11 -3.83
CA GLU A 31 -20.97 26.21 -3.14
C GLU A 31 -21.14 25.25 -1.94
N ARG A 32 -20.06 24.68 -1.41
CA ARG A 32 -20.13 23.74 -0.27
C ARG A 32 -20.01 24.40 1.09
N CYS A 33 -19.27 25.51 1.18
CA CYS A 33 -19.07 26.21 2.44
C CYS A 33 -19.78 27.57 2.44
N ALA A 34 -20.40 27.90 3.57
CA ALA A 34 -20.92 29.24 3.84
C ALA A 34 -19.90 30.05 4.64
N ALA A 35 -19.86 31.37 4.41
CA ALA A 35 -19.06 32.26 5.25
C ALA A 35 -19.60 32.28 6.69
N ARG A 36 -18.68 32.24 7.65
CA ARG A 36 -19.00 32.33 9.09
C ARG A 36 -19.31 33.79 9.45
N PRO A 37 -20.07 34.05 10.53
CA PRO A 37 -20.44 35.42 10.91
C PRO A 37 -19.25 36.38 11.11
N ASP A 38 -18.11 35.86 11.57
CA ASP A 38 -16.89 36.63 11.79
C ASP A 38 -15.97 36.75 10.56
N ASP A 39 -16.25 36.02 9.47
CA ASP A 39 -15.32 35.92 8.33
C ASP A 39 -15.08 37.27 7.66
N ALA A 40 -16.11 38.10 7.49
CA ALA A 40 -15.95 39.43 6.90
C ALA A 40 -15.00 40.33 7.70
N ARG A 41 -15.03 40.21 9.04
CA ARG A 41 -14.14 40.95 9.95
C ARG A 41 -12.70 40.42 9.86
N LEU A 42 -12.54 39.09 9.86
CA LEU A 42 -11.23 38.42 9.87
C LEU A 42 -10.53 38.50 8.51
N LEU A 43 -11.27 38.44 7.41
CA LEU A 43 -10.77 38.40 6.04
C LEU A 43 -10.80 39.76 5.33
N ARG A 44 -11.06 40.86 6.06
CA ARG A 44 -11.02 42.22 5.50
C ARG A 44 -9.69 42.55 4.83
N ASP A 45 -8.59 42.11 5.43
CA ASP A 45 -7.25 42.34 4.90
C ASP A 45 -6.98 41.51 3.65
N TRP A 46 -7.56 40.31 3.55
CA TRP A 46 -7.55 39.51 2.33
C TRP A 46 -8.24 40.24 1.18
N ILE A 47 -9.45 40.77 1.38
CA ILE A 47 -10.16 41.55 0.35
C ILE A 47 -9.36 42.78 -0.08
N ALA A 48 -8.72 43.47 0.87
CA ALA A 48 -7.90 44.63 0.56
C ALA A 48 -6.64 44.27 -0.27
N SER A 49 -6.07 43.09 -0.04
CA SER A 49 -4.92 42.55 -0.78
C SER A 49 -5.36 42.09 -2.17
N LEU A 50 -6.37 41.21 -2.24
CA LEU A 50 -6.89 40.60 -3.46
C LEU A 50 -7.20 41.64 -4.54
N ARG A 51 -7.88 42.73 -4.17
CA ARG A 51 -8.29 43.77 -5.12
C ARG A 51 -7.15 44.56 -5.78
N ARG A 52 -5.92 44.39 -5.31
CA ARG A 52 -4.73 45.01 -5.91
C ARG A 52 -4.01 44.07 -6.88
N ASP A 53 -4.41 42.81 -6.91
CA ASP A 53 -3.75 41.77 -7.69
C ASP A 53 -4.45 41.60 -9.04
N ALA A 54 -3.68 41.21 -10.07
CA ALA A 54 -4.19 41.00 -11.43
C ALA A 54 -5.27 39.91 -11.49
N GLY A 55 -5.17 38.88 -10.66
CA GLY A 55 -6.21 37.84 -10.56
C GLY A 55 -7.59 38.37 -10.16
N TRP A 56 -7.69 39.52 -9.48
CA TRP A 56 -8.99 40.10 -9.13
C TRP A 56 -9.77 40.58 -10.36
N GLU A 57 -9.08 41.11 -11.37
CA GLU A 57 -9.72 41.55 -12.62
C GLU A 57 -10.40 40.38 -13.36
N VAL A 58 -9.91 39.15 -13.13
CA VAL A 58 -10.50 37.91 -13.64
C VAL A 58 -11.67 37.45 -12.77
N LEU A 59 -11.54 37.52 -11.44
CA LEU A 59 -12.54 36.99 -10.49
C LEU A 59 -13.77 37.88 -10.35
N GLU A 60 -13.59 39.20 -10.22
CA GLU A 60 -14.68 40.15 -9.92
C GLU A 60 -15.88 40.02 -10.86
N PRO A 61 -15.72 39.94 -12.20
CA PRO A 61 -16.85 39.81 -13.11
C PRO A 61 -17.58 38.46 -13.04
N GLN A 62 -16.96 37.44 -12.43
CA GLN A 62 -17.50 36.08 -12.34
C GLN A 62 -18.12 35.75 -10.98
N LEU A 63 -18.04 36.64 -9.98
CA LEU A 63 -18.52 36.37 -8.62
C LEU A 63 -20.01 36.01 -8.55
N ASP A 64 -20.83 36.55 -9.44
CA ASP A 64 -22.26 36.24 -9.49
C ASP A 64 -22.59 35.04 -10.40
N ARG A 65 -21.58 34.29 -10.87
CA ARG A 65 -21.71 33.15 -11.80
C ARG A 65 -21.09 31.88 -11.21
N PRO A 66 -21.82 31.09 -10.40
CA PRO A 66 -21.29 29.85 -9.79
C PRO A 66 -20.63 28.90 -10.79
N ARG A 67 -21.25 28.70 -11.96
CA ARG A 67 -20.75 27.82 -13.03
C ARG A 67 -19.44 28.25 -13.67
N ALA A 68 -18.98 29.47 -13.41
CA ALA A 68 -17.69 29.94 -13.91
C ALA A 68 -16.52 29.37 -13.08
N PHE A 69 -16.78 28.81 -11.90
CA PHE A 69 -15.78 28.16 -11.04
C PHE A 69 -15.80 26.64 -11.29
N PRO A 70 -14.63 25.97 -11.32
CA PRO A 70 -13.30 26.46 -10.91
C PRO A 70 -12.49 27.19 -12.00
N ASP A 71 -12.98 27.31 -13.23
CA ASP A 71 -12.19 27.87 -14.36
C ASP A 71 -11.79 29.34 -14.19
N ALA A 72 -12.66 30.16 -13.61
CA ALA A 72 -12.36 31.55 -13.26
C ALA A 72 -11.23 31.63 -12.22
N TRP A 73 -11.20 30.69 -11.27
CA TRP A 73 -10.14 30.61 -10.28
C TRP A 73 -8.79 30.28 -10.91
N ARG A 74 -8.72 29.23 -11.74
CA ARG A 74 -7.48 28.84 -12.42
C ARG A 74 -6.87 29.98 -13.24
N ARG A 75 -7.70 30.67 -14.04
CA ARG A 75 -7.25 31.84 -14.80
C ARG A 75 -6.81 33.01 -13.93
N ALA A 76 -7.40 33.18 -12.75
CA ALA A 76 -7.00 34.22 -11.81
C ALA A 76 -5.64 33.90 -11.16
N VAL A 77 -5.39 32.62 -10.83
CA VAL A 77 -4.08 32.15 -10.37
C VAL A 77 -3.02 32.37 -11.45
N GLU A 78 -3.32 32.03 -12.71
CA GLU A 78 -2.41 32.27 -13.86
C GLU A 78 -2.12 33.76 -14.08
N ALA A 79 -3.10 34.64 -13.87
CA ALA A 79 -2.90 36.09 -13.95
C ALA A 79 -2.00 36.62 -12.82
N GLY A 80 -1.94 35.92 -11.69
CA GLY A 80 -1.03 36.18 -10.59
C GLY A 80 -1.68 36.87 -9.39
N PHE A 81 -1.26 36.43 -8.21
CA PHE A 81 -1.57 37.03 -6.92
C PHE A 81 -0.28 37.48 -6.23
N SER A 82 -0.41 38.46 -5.33
CA SER A 82 0.71 38.80 -4.45
C SER A 82 0.91 37.70 -3.41
N PRO A 83 2.14 37.50 -2.89
CA PRO A 83 2.39 36.50 -1.85
C PRO A 83 1.51 36.64 -0.61
N ARG A 84 1.17 37.88 -0.25
CA ARG A 84 0.23 38.16 0.85
C ARG A 84 -1.17 37.59 0.58
N THR A 85 -1.66 37.74 -0.65
CA THR A 85 -2.97 37.20 -1.03
C THR A 85 -2.93 35.68 -1.10
N ASP A 86 -1.87 35.08 -1.65
CA ASP A 86 -1.69 33.63 -1.65
C ASP A 86 -1.61 33.05 -0.24
N HIS A 87 -0.99 33.73 0.73
CA HIS A 87 -1.02 33.29 2.13
C HIS A 87 -2.45 33.21 2.69
N HIS A 88 -3.31 34.18 2.36
CA HIS A 88 -4.72 34.11 2.74
C HIS A 88 -5.47 32.99 2.00
N HIS A 89 -5.16 32.74 0.73
CA HIS A 89 -5.73 31.62 -0.02
C HIS A 89 -5.36 30.28 0.63
N ALA A 90 -4.08 30.09 0.99
CA ALA A 90 -3.59 28.88 1.63
C ALA A 90 -4.37 28.57 2.92
N LEU A 91 -4.51 29.54 3.82
CA LEU A 91 -5.27 29.39 5.06
C LEU A 91 -6.77 29.14 4.82
N LEU A 92 -7.35 29.77 3.79
CA LEU A 92 -8.76 29.63 3.49
C LEU A 92 -9.09 28.25 2.90
N PHE A 93 -8.25 27.76 1.98
CA PHE A 93 -8.38 26.44 1.38
C PHE A 93 -8.07 25.32 2.37
N GLU A 94 -7.11 25.51 3.31
CA GLU A 94 -6.91 24.60 4.44
C GLU A 94 -8.22 24.45 5.25
N ARG A 95 -8.85 25.58 5.57
CA ARG A 95 -10.15 25.58 6.27
C ARG A 95 -11.23 24.87 5.48
N PHE A 96 -11.34 25.12 4.18
CA PHE A 96 -12.32 24.43 3.33
C PHE A 96 -12.08 22.93 3.32
N CYS A 97 -10.84 22.49 3.15
CA CYS A 97 -10.47 21.08 3.20
C CYS A 97 -10.97 20.44 4.50
N ASN A 98 -10.67 21.04 5.66
CA ASN A 98 -11.10 20.54 6.96
C ASN A 98 -12.64 20.49 7.08
N ASP A 99 -13.34 21.56 6.69
CA ASP A 99 -14.80 21.62 6.76
C ASP A 99 -15.46 20.60 5.81
N LEU A 100 -14.86 20.32 4.65
CA LEU A 100 -15.34 19.36 3.65
C LEU A 100 -15.10 17.91 4.05
N VAL A 101 -13.94 17.62 4.66
CA VAL A 101 -13.67 16.30 5.27
C VAL A 101 -14.68 16.00 6.36
N ALA A 102 -14.98 16.99 7.23
CA ALA A 102 -16.02 16.84 8.26
C ALA A 102 -17.43 16.63 7.66
N GLN A 103 -17.70 17.18 6.47
CA GLN A 103 -18.94 17.00 5.72
C GLN A 103 -18.97 15.73 4.84
N GLN A 104 -17.90 14.94 4.84
CA GLN A 104 -17.76 13.74 4.00
C GLN A 104 -17.72 14.00 2.48
N ASP A 105 -17.42 15.23 2.05
CA ASP A 105 -17.25 15.59 0.63
C ASP A 105 -15.77 15.52 0.20
N MET A 106 -15.27 14.29 0.04
CA MET A 106 -13.86 14.02 -0.29
C MET A 106 -13.45 14.52 -1.69
N GLU A 107 -14.39 14.63 -2.62
CA GLU A 107 -14.10 15.12 -3.97
C GLU A 107 -13.68 16.60 -3.93
N VAL A 108 -14.49 17.44 -3.28
CA VAL A 108 -14.18 18.86 -3.16
C VAL A 108 -13.05 19.09 -2.14
N ALA A 109 -12.91 18.23 -1.12
CA ALA A 109 -11.78 18.30 -0.20
C ALA A 109 -10.43 18.14 -0.93
N ARG A 110 -10.32 17.25 -1.92
CA ARG A 110 -9.09 17.12 -2.74
C ARG A 110 -8.78 18.37 -3.52
N TYR A 111 -9.80 18.99 -4.12
CA TYR A 111 -9.65 20.27 -4.81
C TYR A 111 -9.11 21.33 -3.85
N ALA A 112 -9.75 21.51 -2.69
CA ALA A 112 -9.32 22.48 -1.69
C ALA A 112 -7.90 22.20 -1.17
N TRP A 113 -7.55 20.93 -0.95
CA TRP A 113 -6.21 20.53 -0.52
C TRP A 113 -5.14 20.88 -1.56
N GLY A 114 -5.39 20.59 -2.84
CA GLY A 114 -4.47 20.94 -3.92
C GLY A 114 -4.21 22.44 -4.01
N GLU A 115 -5.28 23.25 -3.96
CA GLU A 115 -5.20 24.71 -3.99
C GLU A 115 -4.49 25.28 -2.75
N CYS A 116 -4.70 24.67 -1.58
CA CYS A 116 -4.00 25.01 -0.33
C CYS A 116 -2.48 24.83 -0.47
N ILE A 117 -2.03 23.67 -0.94
CA ILE A 117 -0.59 23.39 -1.11
C ILE A 117 0.02 24.34 -2.14
N ASP A 118 -0.64 24.53 -3.30
CA ASP A 118 -0.13 25.40 -4.36
C ASP A 118 0.02 26.84 -3.88
N ALA A 119 -0.92 27.33 -3.07
CA ALA A 119 -0.83 28.65 -2.46
C ALA A 119 0.35 28.73 -1.47
N TRP A 120 0.55 27.72 -0.61
CA TRP A 120 1.71 27.68 0.29
C TRP A 120 3.03 27.64 -0.47
N LEU A 121 3.15 26.86 -1.55
CA LEU A 121 4.37 26.82 -2.35
C LEU A 121 4.69 28.17 -2.98
N ARG A 122 3.69 28.89 -3.51
CA ARG A 122 3.88 30.26 -4.03
C ARG A 122 4.31 31.24 -2.93
N VAL A 123 3.77 31.12 -1.73
CA VAL A 123 4.16 31.93 -0.57
C VAL A 123 5.62 31.71 -0.20
N PHE A 124 6.06 30.46 -0.10
CA PHE A 124 7.43 30.08 0.26
C PHE A 124 8.45 30.25 -0.89
N ALA A 125 7.99 30.46 -2.12
CA ALA A 125 8.84 30.89 -3.24
C ALA A 125 9.17 32.40 -3.20
N SER A 126 8.70 33.13 -2.19
CA SER A 126 8.93 34.57 -2.00
C SER A 126 9.48 34.88 -0.60
N ASP A 127 10.01 36.08 -0.42
CA ASP A 127 10.52 36.56 0.88
C ASP A 127 9.40 36.95 1.88
N TYR A 128 8.12 36.79 1.51
CA TYR A 128 6.99 37.27 2.31
C TYR A 128 6.92 36.66 3.71
N VAL A 129 7.19 35.35 3.83
CA VAL A 129 7.17 34.67 5.14
C VAL A 129 8.29 35.22 6.03
N ASP A 130 9.46 35.48 5.44
CA ASP A 130 10.61 36.03 6.16
C ASP A 130 10.32 37.45 6.65
N ASP A 131 9.81 38.32 5.77
CA ASP A 131 9.39 39.68 6.10
C ASP A 131 8.32 39.70 7.21
N LEU A 132 7.35 38.77 7.14
CA LEU A 132 6.29 38.65 8.13
C LEU A 132 6.84 38.25 9.50
N LEU A 133 7.74 37.27 9.55
CA LEU A 133 8.32 36.77 10.79
C LEU A 133 9.28 37.79 11.43
N GLU A 134 10.04 38.52 10.62
CA GLU A 134 10.86 39.65 11.08
C GLU A 134 9.99 40.73 11.74
N THR A 135 8.88 41.08 11.09
CA THR A 135 7.93 42.05 11.62
C THR A 135 7.33 41.60 12.97
N LEU A 136 7.14 40.30 13.16
CA LEU A 136 6.58 39.72 14.39
C LEU A 136 7.62 39.45 15.49
N SER A 137 8.91 39.74 15.26
CA SER A 137 10.00 39.42 16.21
C SER A 137 10.04 37.95 16.64
N ALA A 138 9.54 37.05 15.79
CA ALA A 138 9.47 35.61 16.08
C ALA A 138 10.80 34.93 15.75
N LYS A 139 11.24 33.98 16.57
CA LYS A 139 12.43 33.16 16.25
C LYS A 139 12.19 32.42 14.94
N GLN A 140 13.08 32.70 14.00
CA GLN A 140 12.82 32.59 12.57
C GLN A 140 12.59 31.16 12.06
N ASP A 141 13.34 30.14 12.50
CA ASP A 141 13.25 28.81 11.88
C ASP A 141 12.14 27.90 12.44
N HIS A 142 11.93 27.91 13.76
CA HIS A 142 10.95 27.04 14.39
C HIS A 142 9.50 27.42 14.02
N VAL A 143 9.21 28.72 13.88
CA VAL A 143 7.86 29.18 13.50
C VAL A 143 7.56 28.88 12.03
N ARG A 144 8.56 28.95 11.14
CA ARG A 144 8.41 28.53 9.72
C ARG A 144 8.03 27.07 9.61
N GLN A 145 8.73 26.20 10.33
CA GLN A 145 8.46 24.76 10.34
C GLN A 145 7.06 24.47 10.89
N THR A 146 6.69 25.06 12.03
CA THR A 146 5.40 24.80 12.68
C THR A 146 4.18 25.17 11.82
N LEU A 147 4.28 26.22 10.98
CA LEU A 147 3.18 26.62 10.09
C LEU A 147 2.83 25.53 9.07
N LEU A 148 3.85 24.95 8.44
CA LEU A 148 3.66 23.90 7.44
C LEU A 148 3.46 22.52 8.07
N LEU A 149 4.14 22.22 9.18
CA LEU A 149 4.00 20.94 9.88
C LEU A 149 2.58 20.71 10.39
N ARG A 150 1.85 21.77 10.75
CA ARG A 150 0.44 21.64 11.15
C ARG A 150 -0.43 21.03 10.04
N LEU A 151 -0.14 21.32 8.77
CA LEU A 151 -0.86 20.73 7.64
C LEU A 151 -0.67 19.21 7.63
N LEU A 152 0.57 18.77 7.82
CA LEU A 152 0.94 17.36 7.90
C LEU A 152 0.33 16.68 9.13
N ASP A 153 0.50 17.27 10.32
CA ASP A 153 -0.02 16.72 11.58
C ASP A 153 -1.54 16.48 11.52
N THR A 154 -2.27 17.41 10.90
CA THR A 154 -3.73 17.27 10.74
C THR A 154 -4.08 16.09 9.83
N ARG A 155 -3.37 15.92 8.70
CA ARG A 155 -3.61 14.78 7.79
C ARG A 155 -3.18 13.45 8.41
N GLU A 156 -2.06 13.41 9.13
CA GLU A 156 -1.58 12.22 9.83
C GLU A 156 -2.58 11.78 10.92
N ALA A 157 -3.08 12.72 11.73
CA ALA A 157 -4.09 12.43 12.75
C ALA A 157 -5.39 11.88 12.14
N GLU A 158 -5.85 12.44 11.03
CA GLU A 158 -7.03 11.93 10.33
C GLU A 158 -6.83 10.53 9.76
N LEU A 159 -5.64 10.20 9.26
CA LEU A 159 -5.32 8.85 8.79
C LEU A 159 -5.27 7.84 9.95
N VAL A 160 -4.67 8.23 11.07
CA VAL A 160 -4.65 7.42 12.28
C VAL A 160 -6.07 7.10 12.75
N GLU A 161 -6.96 8.10 12.74
CA GLU A 161 -8.38 7.93 13.08
C GLU A 161 -9.10 7.07 12.04
N ALA A 162 -8.93 7.36 10.74
CA ALA A 162 -9.62 6.69 9.65
C ALA A 162 -9.26 5.20 9.57
N PHE A 163 -7.98 4.85 9.73
CA PHE A 163 -7.51 3.47 9.81
C PHE A 163 -7.68 2.82 11.20
N ARG A 164 -8.11 3.59 12.21
CA ARG A 164 -8.30 3.14 13.60
C ARG A 164 -7.02 2.57 14.25
N LEU A 165 -5.88 3.21 14.01
CA LEU A 165 -4.56 2.73 14.45
C LEU A 165 -4.33 2.83 15.96
N ASP A 166 -5.12 3.65 16.66
CA ASP A 166 -4.96 3.90 18.10
C ASP A 166 -5.80 2.96 19.01
N GLY A 167 -6.26 1.81 18.49
CA GLY A 167 -6.73 0.70 19.33
C GLY A 167 -8.23 0.65 19.65
N ALA A 168 -9.11 1.10 18.74
CA ALA A 168 -10.54 0.86 18.89
C ALA A 168 -10.87 -0.65 18.88
N ARG A 169 -11.83 -1.06 19.72
CA ARG A 169 -12.34 -2.44 19.87
C ARG A 169 -13.14 -2.90 18.64
N ASP A 170 -13.29 -4.22 18.54
CA ASP A 170 -13.84 -4.99 17.41
C ASP A 170 -15.20 -4.53 16.87
N GLY A 171 -15.39 -4.78 15.56
CA GLY A 171 -16.71 -4.77 14.91
C GLY A 171 -17.03 -3.57 14.02
N ASP A 172 -16.11 -2.62 13.86
CA ASP A 172 -16.35 -1.46 13.03
C ASP A 172 -15.31 -1.33 11.91
N ASP A 173 -15.78 -1.29 10.66
CA ASP A 173 -14.99 -1.00 9.47
C ASP A 173 -14.22 0.33 9.60
N PHE A 174 -12.99 0.36 9.09
CA PHE A 174 -12.21 1.60 8.97
C PHE A 174 -12.88 2.54 7.95
N ASP A 175 -12.77 3.87 8.12
CA ASP A 175 -13.40 4.82 7.20
C ASP A 175 -12.60 4.87 5.90
N ARG A 176 -12.97 4.00 4.96
CA ARG A 176 -12.27 3.84 3.68
C ARG A 176 -12.20 5.13 2.88
N ARG A 177 -13.23 5.97 2.91
CA ARG A 177 -13.25 7.22 2.12
C ARG A 177 -12.28 8.24 2.70
N ARG A 178 -12.29 8.43 4.02
CA ARG A 178 -11.33 9.32 4.70
C ARG A 178 -9.91 8.79 4.58
N ALA A 179 -9.70 7.48 4.67
CA ALA A 179 -8.40 6.85 4.52
C ALA A 179 -7.79 7.06 3.12
N ILE A 180 -8.58 6.83 2.06
CA ILE A 180 -8.17 7.11 0.67
C ILE A 180 -7.77 8.57 0.53
N PHE A 181 -8.65 9.49 0.96
CA PHE A 181 -8.38 10.91 0.86
C PHE A 181 -7.11 11.32 1.63
N GLY A 182 -6.96 10.87 2.88
CA GLY A 182 -5.81 11.22 3.70
C GLY A 182 -4.49 10.72 3.12
N TRP A 183 -4.48 9.53 2.53
CA TRP A 183 -3.28 8.97 1.89
C TRP A 183 -2.95 9.72 0.60
N GLU A 184 -3.94 9.93 -0.28
CA GLU A 184 -3.81 10.73 -1.50
C GLU A 184 -3.38 12.17 -1.19
N ALA A 185 -3.80 12.73 -0.06
CA ALA A 185 -3.40 14.06 0.39
C ALA A 185 -1.90 14.12 0.74
N LEU A 186 -1.36 13.10 1.41
CA LEU A 186 0.07 12.99 1.68
C LEU A 186 0.87 12.79 0.39
N GLU A 187 0.41 11.92 -0.51
CA GLU A 187 1.07 11.71 -1.81
C GLU A 187 1.07 12.97 -2.67
N THR A 188 -0.04 13.71 -2.68
CA THR A 188 -0.15 14.99 -3.38
C THR A 188 0.80 16.02 -2.81
N LEU A 189 0.93 16.08 -1.48
CA LEU A 189 1.88 16.97 -0.80
C LEU A 189 3.32 16.62 -1.19
N GLN A 190 3.69 15.34 -1.09
CA GLN A 190 5.03 14.85 -1.47
C GLN A 190 5.34 15.20 -2.93
N LYS A 191 4.44 14.84 -3.85
CA LYS A 191 4.60 15.12 -5.28
C LYS A 191 4.82 16.62 -5.55
N LYS A 192 3.98 17.48 -4.97
CA LYS A 192 4.10 18.94 -5.17
C LYS A 192 5.38 19.50 -4.54
N LEU A 193 5.85 18.94 -3.43
CA LEU A 193 7.14 19.30 -2.84
C LEU A 193 8.31 18.88 -3.74
N ASP A 194 8.23 17.72 -4.38
CA ASP A 194 9.28 17.22 -5.29
C ASP A 194 9.31 17.98 -6.62
N GLU A 195 8.15 18.42 -7.11
CA GLU A 195 8.02 19.26 -8.31
C GLU A 195 8.38 20.73 -8.06
N SER A 196 8.38 21.17 -6.80
CA SER A 196 8.70 22.55 -6.42
C SER A 196 10.18 22.86 -6.60
N SER A 197 10.48 23.90 -7.37
CA SER A 197 11.82 24.46 -7.52
C SER A 197 12.24 25.41 -6.40
N ALA A 198 11.40 25.61 -5.37
CA ALA A 198 11.69 26.55 -4.28
C ALA A 198 12.71 25.95 -3.31
N GLU A 199 13.88 26.58 -3.20
CA GLU A 199 14.99 26.15 -2.33
C GLU A 199 14.84 26.61 -0.86
N HIS A 200 13.61 26.71 -0.36
CA HIS A 200 13.37 27.21 1.00
C HIS A 200 13.62 26.12 2.07
N PRO A 201 14.43 26.36 3.11
CA PRO A 201 14.77 25.33 4.12
C PRO A 201 13.57 24.67 4.81
N ALA A 202 12.48 25.42 5.04
CA ALA A 202 11.25 24.87 5.61
C ALA A 202 10.55 23.85 4.68
N LEU A 203 10.68 24.00 3.36
CA LEU A 203 10.12 23.03 2.39
C LEU A 203 10.94 21.75 2.37
N SER A 204 12.27 21.84 2.45
CA SER A 204 13.13 20.67 2.60
C SER A 204 12.81 19.92 3.90
N CYS A 205 12.65 20.63 5.01
CA CYS A 205 12.25 20.03 6.28
C CYS A 205 10.86 19.39 6.18
N LEU A 206 9.89 20.03 5.52
CA LEU A 206 8.57 19.43 5.31
C LEU A 206 8.65 18.14 4.49
N ARG A 207 9.46 18.10 3.43
CA ARG A 207 9.68 16.89 2.62
C ARG A 207 10.14 15.72 3.48
N ASP A 208 11.20 15.91 4.26
CA ASP A 208 11.70 14.88 5.18
C ASP A 208 10.63 14.44 6.18
N GLN A 209 9.78 15.37 6.64
CA GLN A 209 8.74 15.09 7.63
C GLN A 209 7.55 14.33 7.03
N VAL A 210 7.20 14.56 5.77
CA VAL A 210 6.20 13.78 5.03
C VAL A 210 6.67 12.33 4.87
N ASP A 211 7.93 12.13 4.47
CA ASP A 211 8.52 10.79 4.39
C ASP A 211 8.50 10.07 5.75
N GLN A 212 8.89 10.78 6.81
CA GLN A 212 8.84 10.23 8.17
C GLN A 212 7.41 9.95 8.63
N ALA A 213 6.42 10.76 8.25
CA ALA A 213 5.01 10.51 8.57
C ALA A 213 4.51 9.23 7.88
N CYS A 214 4.84 9.03 6.60
CA CYS A 214 4.53 7.79 5.88
C CYS A 214 5.14 6.57 6.57
N ILE A 215 6.40 6.66 7.02
CA ILE A 215 7.06 5.59 7.78
C ILE A 215 6.36 5.34 9.12
N ARG A 216 6.02 6.40 9.88
CA ARG A 216 5.30 6.29 11.17
C ARG A 216 3.94 5.61 10.98
N LEU A 217 3.19 5.99 9.95
CA LEU A 217 1.89 5.41 9.63
C LEU A 217 2.00 3.92 9.29
N ARG A 218 2.96 3.52 8.45
CA ARG A 218 3.24 2.10 8.17
C ARG A 218 3.63 1.32 9.42
N ASN A 219 4.44 1.91 10.29
CA ASN A 219 4.81 1.29 11.56
C ASN A 219 3.60 1.12 12.50
N LYS A 220 2.71 2.11 12.56
CA LYS A 220 1.44 2.00 13.30
C LYS A 220 0.51 0.93 12.71
N LEU A 221 0.45 0.80 11.38
CA LEU A 221 -0.30 -0.25 10.70
C LEU A 221 0.18 -1.65 11.10
N VAL A 222 1.50 -1.88 11.05
CA VAL A 222 2.10 -3.13 11.50
C VAL A 222 1.82 -3.37 12.98
N GLY A 223 1.98 -2.34 13.83
CA GLY A 223 1.68 -2.47 15.27
C GLY A 223 0.21 -2.80 15.56
N ARG A 224 -0.73 -2.28 14.76
CA ARG A 224 -2.15 -2.65 14.86
C ARG A 224 -2.39 -4.08 14.42
N PHE A 225 -1.80 -4.51 13.30
CA PHE A 225 -1.87 -5.90 12.86
C PHE A 225 -1.32 -6.84 13.94
N ASP A 226 -0.17 -6.50 14.55
CA ASP A 226 0.42 -7.26 15.66
C ASP A 226 -0.54 -7.39 16.85
N ALA A 227 -1.16 -6.29 17.26
CA ALA A 227 -2.12 -6.31 18.36
C ALA A 227 -3.36 -7.16 18.05
N MET A 228 -3.80 -7.21 16.79
CA MET A 228 -4.89 -8.09 16.36
C MET A 228 -4.45 -9.55 16.36
N MET A 229 -3.23 -9.84 15.86
CA MET A 229 -2.65 -11.18 15.85
C MET A 229 -2.42 -11.73 17.26
N ASP A 230 -2.00 -10.88 18.21
CA ASP A 230 -1.79 -11.26 19.62
C ASP A 230 -3.12 -11.57 20.33
N ALA A 231 -4.24 -11.07 19.81
CA ALA A 231 -5.57 -11.34 20.32
C ALA A 231 -6.18 -12.65 19.79
N VAL A 232 -5.62 -13.23 18.73
CA VAL A 232 -6.10 -14.49 18.14
C VAL A 232 -5.73 -15.68 19.01
N ASP A 233 -6.73 -16.42 19.47
CA ASP A 233 -6.59 -17.71 20.16
C ASP A 233 -7.11 -18.85 19.27
N LEU A 234 -6.18 -19.57 18.62
CA LEU A 234 -6.51 -20.71 17.73
C LEU A 234 -7.25 -21.87 18.43
N SER A 235 -7.35 -21.88 19.75
CA SER A 235 -8.08 -22.91 20.50
C SER A 235 -9.53 -22.54 20.83
N GLU A 236 -9.87 -21.24 20.83
CA GLU A 236 -11.18 -20.73 21.21
C GLU A 236 -11.88 -19.98 20.06
N ASP A 237 -11.12 -19.35 19.17
CA ASP A 237 -11.62 -18.53 18.07
C ASP A 237 -12.12 -19.37 16.90
N ASP A 238 -13.16 -18.86 16.23
CA ASP A 238 -13.62 -19.40 14.96
C ASP A 238 -12.74 -18.94 13.78
N ALA A 239 -12.98 -19.53 12.61
CA ALA A 239 -12.22 -19.21 11.41
C ALA A 239 -12.26 -17.71 11.07
N GLU A 240 -13.40 -17.04 11.28
CA GLU A 240 -13.60 -15.62 10.97
C GLU A 240 -12.68 -14.74 11.82
N ALA A 241 -12.61 -14.98 13.13
CA ALA A 241 -11.72 -14.27 14.03
C ALA A 241 -10.24 -14.45 13.69
N VAL A 242 -9.83 -15.65 13.23
CA VAL A 242 -8.44 -15.93 12.81
C VAL A 242 -8.06 -15.21 11.51
N VAL A 243 -8.98 -15.15 10.52
CA VAL A 243 -8.70 -14.53 9.21
C VAL A 243 -8.89 -13.03 9.20
N TYR A 244 -9.70 -12.47 10.10
CA TYR A 244 -10.04 -11.05 10.14
C TYR A 244 -8.81 -10.11 10.13
N PRO A 245 -7.72 -10.34 10.87
CA PRO A 245 -6.51 -9.51 10.79
C PRO A 245 -5.91 -9.45 9.39
N PHE A 246 -5.94 -10.57 8.65
CA PHE A 246 -5.45 -10.65 7.27
C PHE A 246 -6.38 -9.95 6.27
N GLN A 247 -7.69 -10.06 6.48
CA GLN A 247 -8.68 -9.31 5.69
C GLN A 247 -8.49 -7.80 5.89
N TRP A 248 -8.39 -7.35 7.14
CA TRP A 248 -8.18 -5.95 7.48
C TRP A 248 -6.91 -5.37 6.86
N ILE A 249 -5.74 -6.01 7.05
CA ILE A 249 -4.49 -5.48 6.52
C ILE A 249 -4.47 -5.49 4.98
N ARG A 250 -5.11 -6.49 4.36
CA ARG A 250 -5.27 -6.56 2.90
C ARG A 250 -6.09 -5.39 2.39
N GLU A 251 -7.20 -5.07 3.04
CA GLU A 251 -8.05 -3.93 2.65
C GLU A 251 -7.32 -2.60 2.82
N VAL A 252 -6.61 -2.41 3.93
CA VAL A 252 -5.81 -1.19 4.16
C VAL A 252 -4.70 -1.06 3.13
N CYS A 253 -4.04 -2.16 2.76
CA CYS A 253 -3.00 -2.18 1.72
C CYS A 253 -3.53 -2.01 0.28
N THR A 254 -4.85 -1.89 0.08
CA THR A 254 -5.39 -1.34 -1.18
C THR A 254 -5.24 0.17 -1.29
N ILE A 255 -4.95 0.84 -0.16
CA ILE A 255 -4.75 2.29 -0.04
C ILE A 255 -3.28 2.59 0.19
N VAL A 256 -2.66 1.90 1.15
CA VAL A 256 -1.26 2.10 1.53
C VAL A 256 -0.36 1.09 0.81
N PRO A 257 0.70 1.52 0.12
CA PRO A 257 1.65 0.61 -0.52
C PRO A 257 2.24 -0.40 0.46
N ILE A 258 2.29 -1.66 0.04
CA ILE A 258 2.96 -2.73 0.77
C ILE A 258 4.47 -2.49 0.68
N ASP A 259 5.13 -2.34 1.81
CA ASP A 259 6.60 -2.33 1.89
C ASP A 259 7.13 -3.68 2.39
N ALA A 260 8.45 -3.86 2.35
CA ALA A 260 9.12 -5.07 2.77
C ALA A 260 8.76 -5.47 4.22
N ARG A 261 8.56 -4.50 5.12
CA ARG A 261 8.23 -4.76 6.52
C ARG A 261 6.81 -5.29 6.68
N ILE A 262 5.83 -4.67 6.03
CA ILE A 262 4.44 -5.12 6.02
C ILE A 262 4.36 -6.51 5.40
N ALA A 263 4.97 -6.71 4.23
CA ALA A 263 5.00 -7.98 3.54
C ALA A 263 5.57 -9.09 4.41
N ALA A 264 6.77 -8.89 4.96
CA ALA A 264 7.44 -9.87 5.82
C ALA A 264 6.61 -10.20 7.06
N ARG A 265 5.96 -9.19 7.68
CA ARG A 265 5.20 -9.42 8.90
C ARG A 265 3.92 -10.21 8.66
N VAL A 266 3.16 -9.86 7.63
CA VAL A 266 1.91 -10.56 7.28
C VAL A 266 2.21 -12.00 6.86
N VAL A 267 3.22 -12.21 6.01
CA VAL A 267 3.63 -13.57 5.59
C VAL A 267 4.15 -14.38 6.78
N GLY A 268 4.94 -13.76 7.67
CA GLY A 268 5.40 -14.42 8.90
C GLY A 268 4.25 -14.86 9.80
N ALA A 269 3.25 -14.01 10.01
CA ALA A 269 2.06 -14.37 10.79
C ALA A 269 1.29 -15.54 10.15
N ALA A 270 1.15 -15.53 8.82
CA ALA A 270 0.50 -16.59 8.07
C ALA A 270 1.24 -17.94 8.23
N VAL A 271 2.56 -17.93 8.09
CA VAL A 271 3.41 -19.12 8.30
C VAL A 271 3.33 -19.63 9.74
N ASP A 272 3.36 -18.73 10.72
CA ASP A 272 3.27 -19.09 12.15
C ASP A 272 1.92 -19.74 12.48
N ILE A 273 0.80 -19.19 12.00
CA ILE A 273 -0.52 -19.83 12.12
C ILE A 273 -0.52 -21.16 11.39
N GLY A 274 0.00 -21.22 10.17
CA GLY A 274 0.00 -22.45 9.38
C GLY A 274 0.70 -23.61 10.09
N TRP A 275 1.84 -23.35 10.73
CA TRP A 275 2.53 -24.34 11.55
C TRP A 275 1.76 -24.72 12.83
N LYS A 276 1.04 -23.79 13.44
CA LYS A 276 0.21 -24.07 14.63
C LYS A 276 -1.00 -24.94 14.26
N LEU A 277 -1.70 -24.63 13.17
CA LEU A 277 -2.84 -25.41 12.68
C LEU A 277 -2.44 -26.87 12.40
N ARG A 278 -1.28 -27.10 11.76
CA ARG A 278 -0.76 -28.46 11.57
C ARG A 278 -0.53 -29.24 12.87
N LYS A 279 -0.16 -28.56 13.95
CA LYS A 279 0.13 -29.20 15.24
C LYS A 279 -1.12 -29.48 16.06
N LEU A 280 -2.14 -28.63 15.90
CA LEU A 280 -3.36 -28.69 16.69
C LEU A 280 -4.40 -29.65 16.10
N GLU A 281 -4.26 -30.07 14.84
CA GLU A 281 -5.19 -30.97 14.14
C GLU A 281 -6.66 -30.50 14.28
N VAL A 282 -6.88 -29.19 14.18
CA VAL A 282 -8.19 -28.56 14.33
C VAL A 282 -9.12 -29.02 13.21
N ASP A 283 -10.39 -29.28 13.54
CA ASP A 283 -11.43 -29.47 12.54
C ASP A 283 -11.49 -28.24 11.59
N ASP A 284 -11.62 -28.45 10.28
CA ASP A 284 -11.61 -27.40 9.24
C ASP A 284 -10.28 -26.63 9.04
N ALA A 285 -9.15 -27.14 9.57
CA ALA A 285 -7.84 -26.51 9.39
C ALA A 285 -7.43 -26.28 7.92
N ASP A 286 -7.85 -27.15 7.01
CA ASP A 286 -7.54 -27.04 5.57
C ASP A 286 -8.28 -25.86 4.90
N ASP A 287 -9.54 -25.64 5.27
CA ASP A 287 -10.34 -24.53 4.75
C ASP A 287 -9.81 -23.18 5.28
N LEU A 288 -9.52 -23.13 6.58
CA LEU A 288 -8.90 -21.97 7.23
C LEU A 288 -7.53 -21.65 6.63
N MET A 289 -6.68 -22.67 6.42
CA MET A 289 -5.38 -22.50 5.78
C MET A 289 -5.55 -21.95 4.36
N SER A 290 -6.48 -22.50 3.57
CA SER A 290 -6.74 -22.06 2.21
C SER A 290 -7.13 -20.58 2.16
N GLU A 291 -8.04 -20.13 3.04
CA GLU A 291 -8.44 -18.73 3.10
C GLU A 291 -7.28 -17.81 3.50
N LEU A 292 -6.53 -18.19 4.54
CA LEU A 292 -5.37 -17.43 5.01
C LEU A 292 -4.29 -17.29 3.94
N LEU A 293 -4.00 -18.35 3.18
CA LEU A 293 -3.03 -18.30 2.08
C LEU A 293 -3.51 -17.40 0.93
N VAL A 294 -4.81 -17.37 0.64
CA VAL A 294 -5.39 -16.46 -0.36
C VAL A 294 -5.24 -15.00 0.09
N LEU A 295 -5.51 -14.70 1.36
CA LEU A 295 -5.39 -13.35 1.91
C LEU A 295 -3.94 -12.86 1.96
N ALA A 296 -3.00 -13.74 2.29
CA ALA A 296 -1.59 -13.42 2.43
C ALA A 296 -0.79 -13.50 1.09
N SER A 297 -1.34 -14.13 0.03
CA SER A 297 -0.63 -14.28 -1.27
C SER A 297 -0.10 -12.96 -1.84
N PRO A 298 -0.87 -11.85 -1.89
CA PRO A 298 -0.36 -10.59 -2.43
C PRO A 298 0.87 -10.06 -1.66
N PHE A 299 0.92 -10.33 -0.34
CA PHE A 299 2.05 -9.94 0.49
C PHE A 299 3.27 -10.83 0.22
N ASN A 300 3.07 -12.13 -0.01
CA ASN A 300 4.18 -13.03 -0.36
C ASN A 300 4.74 -12.76 -1.77
N GLU A 301 3.88 -12.39 -2.72
CA GLU A 301 4.30 -11.96 -4.06
C GLU A 301 5.19 -10.70 -3.98
N GLN A 302 4.79 -9.71 -3.18
CA GLN A 302 5.62 -8.52 -2.92
C GLN A 302 6.90 -8.88 -2.15
N LEU A 303 6.82 -9.76 -1.14
CA LEU A 303 7.99 -10.21 -0.39
C LEU A 303 9.02 -10.91 -1.28
N CYS A 304 8.59 -11.75 -2.22
CA CYS A 304 9.46 -12.31 -3.26
C CYS A 304 10.19 -11.21 -4.02
N GLY A 305 9.46 -10.19 -4.49
CA GLY A 305 10.05 -9.05 -5.21
C GLY A 305 11.08 -8.29 -4.37
N PHE A 306 10.80 -8.04 -3.09
CA PHE A 306 11.75 -7.39 -2.17
C PHE A 306 12.96 -8.25 -1.82
N ILE A 307 12.82 -9.58 -1.80
CA ILE A 307 13.96 -10.50 -1.62
C ILE A 307 14.84 -10.45 -2.87
N ASP A 308 14.24 -10.50 -4.06
CA ASP A 308 14.95 -10.45 -5.33
C ASP A 308 15.70 -9.11 -5.53
N SER A 309 15.15 -8.00 -5.01
CA SER A 309 15.81 -6.68 -5.03
C SER A 309 16.84 -6.48 -3.91
N GLY A 310 16.89 -7.38 -2.92
CA GLY A 310 17.79 -7.30 -1.76
C GLY A 310 17.29 -6.43 -0.60
N GLU A 311 16.06 -5.92 -0.66
CA GLU A 311 15.45 -5.06 0.37
C GLU A 311 14.93 -5.85 1.59
N ALA A 312 14.60 -7.13 1.43
CA ALA A 312 14.04 -7.98 2.48
C ALA A 312 14.97 -9.15 2.89
N PHE A 313 16.29 -8.88 2.97
CA PHE A 313 17.26 -9.90 3.37
C PHE A 313 16.92 -10.52 4.73
N GLY A 314 16.95 -11.86 4.81
CA GLY A 314 16.69 -12.62 6.03
C GLY A 314 15.26 -13.16 6.15
N HIS A 315 14.36 -12.81 5.22
CA HIS A 315 12.99 -13.33 5.18
C HIS A 315 12.80 -14.49 4.17
N ASN A 316 13.90 -14.96 3.57
CA ASN A 316 13.92 -16.04 2.57
C ASN A 316 13.24 -17.32 3.04
N SER A 317 13.56 -17.77 4.28
CA SER A 317 12.97 -19.00 4.83
C SER A 317 11.47 -18.87 5.04
N THR A 318 11.00 -17.72 5.54
CA THR A 318 9.58 -17.45 5.76
C THR A 318 8.81 -17.42 4.44
N CYS A 319 9.36 -16.75 3.42
CA CYS A 319 8.80 -16.76 2.08
C CYS A 319 8.74 -18.19 1.49
N ALA A 320 9.81 -18.97 1.68
CA ALA A 320 9.87 -20.36 1.23
C ALA A 320 8.85 -21.25 1.95
N ASP A 321 8.70 -21.14 3.28
CA ASP A 321 7.67 -21.86 4.04
C ASP A 321 6.26 -21.51 3.55
N PHE A 322 5.98 -20.22 3.28
CA PHE A 322 4.70 -19.81 2.74
C PHE A 322 4.40 -20.46 1.38
N LEU A 323 5.38 -20.48 0.47
CA LEU A 323 5.27 -21.16 -0.82
C LEU A 323 5.06 -22.67 -0.65
N VAL A 324 5.68 -23.30 0.36
CA VAL A 324 5.42 -24.73 0.68
C VAL A 324 3.96 -24.94 1.07
N PHE A 325 3.41 -24.10 1.95
CA PHE A 325 1.98 -24.18 2.31
C PHE A 325 1.07 -24.00 1.09
N GLN A 326 1.37 -23.04 0.21
CA GLN A 326 0.61 -22.85 -1.04
C GLN A 326 0.67 -24.08 -1.95
N GLY A 327 1.85 -24.68 -2.10
CA GLY A 327 2.03 -25.90 -2.89
C GLY A 327 1.24 -27.08 -2.34
N GLU A 328 1.20 -27.26 -1.02
CA GLU A 328 0.44 -28.34 -0.38
C GLU A 328 -1.07 -28.27 -0.58
N GLN A 329 -1.64 -27.06 -0.62
CA GLN A 329 -3.08 -26.88 -0.87
C GLN A 329 -3.48 -27.16 -2.33
N GLN A 330 -2.52 -27.41 -3.23
CA GLN A 330 -2.82 -27.81 -4.60
C GLN A 330 -3.03 -29.32 -4.69
N SER A 331 -4.05 -29.75 -5.45
CA SER A 331 -4.44 -31.16 -5.62
C SER A 331 -3.49 -31.99 -6.51
N SER A 332 -2.16 -31.75 -6.45
CA SER A 332 -1.05 -32.30 -7.27
C SER A 332 -0.84 -31.70 -8.67
N GLY A 333 0.38 -31.87 -9.19
CA GLY A 333 0.78 -31.51 -10.56
C GLY A 333 1.67 -30.26 -10.66
N ALA A 334 1.91 -29.81 -11.90
CA ALA A 334 2.91 -28.79 -12.23
C ALA A 334 2.78 -27.45 -11.49
N ARG A 335 1.61 -27.10 -10.94
CA ARG A 335 1.47 -25.89 -10.09
C ARG A 335 2.08 -26.07 -8.71
N ARG A 336 1.91 -27.26 -8.12
CA ARG A 336 2.46 -27.64 -6.83
C ARG A 336 3.99 -27.66 -6.87
N GLU A 337 4.53 -28.30 -7.89
CA GLU A 337 5.96 -28.35 -8.17
C GLU A 337 6.59 -26.96 -8.27
N LYS A 338 5.99 -26.06 -9.06
CA LYS A 338 6.46 -24.67 -9.22
C LYS A 338 6.55 -23.90 -7.91
N HIS A 339 5.64 -24.14 -6.97
CA HIS A 339 5.72 -23.50 -5.65
C HIS A 339 6.95 -23.99 -4.88
N PHE A 340 7.25 -25.29 -4.91
CA PHE A 340 8.41 -25.86 -4.23
C PHE A 340 9.74 -25.48 -4.90
N GLU A 341 9.79 -25.47 -6.24
CA GLU A 341 10.93 -24.95 -6.99
C GLU A 341 11.20 -23.49 -6.63
N ARG A 342 10.16 -22.65 -6.68
CA ARG A 342 10.29 -21.23 -6.30
C ARG A 342 10.73 -21.08 -4.84
N ALA A 343 10.26 -21.92 -3.93
CA ALA A 343 10.70 -21.91 -2.53
C ALA A 343 12.21 -22.20 -2.41
N LEU A 344 12.76 -23.12 -3.21
CA LEU A 344 14.19 -23.40 -3.25
C LEU A 344 15.02 -22.31 -3.94
N GLU A 345 14.46 -21.63 -4.93
CA GLU A 345 15.08 -20.42 -5.50
C GLU A 345 15.21 -19.31 -4.46
N MET A 346 14.16 -19.10 -3.64
CA MET A 346 14.16 -18.11 -2.58
C MET A 346 15.08 -18.48 -1.42
N CYS A 347 15.09 -19.76 -1.03
CA CYS A 347 15.89 -20.28 0.06
C CYS A 347 16.58 -21.58 -0.36
N PRO A 348 17.80 -21.50 -0.94
CA PRO A 348 18.57 -22.68 -1.30
C PRO A 348 18.83 -23.58 -0.08
N GLY A 349 18.51 -24.86 -0.20
CA GLY A 349 18.63 -25.83 0.89
C GLY A 349 17.46 -25.82 1.89
N HIS A 350 16.34 -25.17 1.56
CA HIS A 350 15.14 -25.17 2.39
C HIS A 350 14.55 -26.59 2.52
N ARG A 351 14.72 -27.20 3.70
CA ARG A 351 14.42 -28.62 3.95
C ARG A 351 13.01 -29.02 3.54
N ASN A 352 11.99 -28.24 3.92
CA ASN A 352 10.60 -28.58 3.63
C ASN A 352 10.31 -28.54 2.13
N ALA A 353 10.85 -27.56 1.41
CA ALA A 353 10.66 -27.43 -0.03
C ALA A 353 11.37 -28.57 -0.78
N SER A 354 12.62 -28.86 -0.41
CA SER A 354 13.39 -30.00 -0.92
C SER A 354 12.66 -31.33 -0.71
N MET A 355 12.15 -31.56 0.50
CA MET A 355 11.42 -32.79 0.84
C MET A 355 10.13 -32.91 0.03
N MET A 356 9.33 -31.85 -0.05
CA MET A 356 8.06 -31.88 -0.77
C MET A 356 8.25 -32.00 -2.29
N LEU A 357 9.27 -31.35 -2.85
CA LEU A 357 9.63 -31.52 -4.26
C LEU A 357 10.13 -32.95 -4.56
N SER A 358 10.94 -33.54 -3.67
CA SER A 358 11.36 -34.94 -3.76
C SER A 358 10.14 -35.89 -3.82
N TYR A 359 9.12 -35.67 -2.98
CA TYR A 359 7.89 -36.47 -3.03
C TYR A 359 7.08 -36.28 -4.33
N GLU A 360 7.05 -35.08 -4.90
CA GLU A 360 6.39 -34.87 -6.21
C GLU A 360 7.14 -35.60 -7.33
N LYS A 361 8.49 -35.57 -7.34
CA LYS A 361 9.29 -36.35 -8.30
C LYS A 361 9.02 -37.86 -8.17
N LEU A 362 8.94 -38.38 -6.95
CA LEU A 362 8.60 -39.79 -6.71
C LEU A 362 7.18 -40.15 -7.13
N ARG A 363 6.24 -39.21 -7.00
CA ARG A 363 4.88 -39.41 -7.51
C ARG A 363 4.88 -39.56 -9.04
N GLU A 364 5.67 -38.74 -9.74
CA GLU A 364 5.83 -38.89 -11.19
C GLU A 364 6.49 -40.24 -11.56
N VAL A 365 7.50 -40.67 -10.81
CA VAL A 365 8.07 -42.03 -10.95
C VAL A 365 6.98 -43.09 -10.79
N SER A 366 6.13 -42.97 -9.78
CA SER A 366 5.00 -43.88 -9.54
C SER A 366 4.04 -43.95 -10.73
N ASP A 367 3.69 -42.79 -11.32
CA ASP A 367 2.84 -42.71 -12.51
C ASP A 367 3.49 -43.36 -13.74
N LEU A 368 4.81 -43.18 -13.93
CA LEU A 368 5.56 -43.83 -15.01
C LEU A 368 5.61 -45.36 -14.80
N LEU A 369 5.87 -45.82 -13.58
CA LEU A 369 5.87 -47.24 -13.24
C LEU A 369 4.48 -47.87 -13.41
N LEU A 370 3.41 -47.16 -13.07
CA LEU A 370 2.04 -47.64 -13.31
C LEU A 370 1.80 -47.84 -14.82
N ARG A 371 2.25 -46.91 -15.67
CA ARG A 371 2.17 -47.06 -17.13
C ARG A 371 2.95 -48.29 -17.60
N ILE A 372 4.15 -48.52 -17.09
CA ILE A 372 4.99 -49.69 -17.40
C ILE A 372 4.29 -50.99 -16.97
N ARG A 373 3.71 -51.04 -15.76
CA ARG A 373 2.98 -52.20 -15.22
C ARG A 373 1.78 -52.58 -16.06
N MET A 374 1.09 -51.57 -16.61
CA MET A 374 -0.06 -51.77 -17.50
C MET A 374 0.32 -52.24 -18.90
N MET A 375 1.61 -52.33 -19.24
CA MET A 375 2.07 -52.85 -20.53
C MET A 375 2.25 -54.39 -20.49
N PRO A 376 1.46 -55.15 -21.26
CA PRO A 376 1.72 -56.56 -21.51
C PRO A 376 3.12 -56.80 -22.07
N ALA A 377 3.83 -57.82 -21.58
CA ALA A 377 5.16 -58.18 -22.07
C ALA A 377 5.20 -58.43 -23.59
N ALA A 378 4.10 -58.91 -24.18
CA ALA A 378 3.97 -59.16 -25.61
C ALA A 378 3.97 -57.88 -26.49
N LEU A 379 3.65 -56.69 -25.92
CA LEU A 379 3.65 -55.42 -26.67
C LEU A 379 5.06 -54.99 -27.09
N LYS A 380 6.11 -55.52 -26.46
CA LYS A 380 7.51 -55.24 -26.84
C LYS A 380 7.90 -55.76 -28.21
N LEU A 381 7.13 -56.69 -28.77
CA LEU A 381 7.34 -57.24 -30.12
C LEU A 381 6.82 -56.29 -31.22
N LEU A 382 6.15 -55.19 -30.86
CA LEU A 382 5.71 -54.18 -31.81
C LEU A 382 6.87 -53.23 -32.17
N PRO A 383 6.99 -52.82 -33.45
CA PRO A 383 8.02 -51.87 -33.88
C PRO A 383 7.98 -50.56 -33.07
N GLY A 384 9.12 -50.14 -32.51
CA GLY A 384 9.26 -48.90 -31.72
C GLY A 384 8.71 -48.95 -30.29
N ALA A 385 8.16 -50.09 -29.84
CA ALA A 385 7.69 -50.24 -28.47
C ALA A 385 8.85 -50.41 -27.46
N SER A 386 9.95 -51.02 -27.88
CA SER A 386 11.16 -51.16 -27.04
C SER A 386 11.76 -49.81 -26.70
N ASP A 387 11.93 -48.93 -27.69
CA ASP A 387 12.49 -47.59 -27.50
C ASP A 387 11.61 -46.76 -26.56
N ARG A 388 10.28 -46.80 -26.75
CA ARG A 388 9.34 -46.10 -25.87
C ARG A 388 9.40 -46.59 -24.42
N VAL A 389 9.58 -47.89 -24.20
CA VAL A 389 9.74 -48.45 -22.86
C VAL A 389 11.08 -48.03 -22.26
N GLY A 390 12.15 -48.02 -23.05
CA GLY A 390 13.46 -47.52 -22.66
C GLY A 390 13.40 -46.07 -22.18
N THR A 391 12.82 -45.17 -22.99
CA THR A 391 12.67 -43.76 -22.63
C THR A 391 11.86 -43.56 -21.34
N VAL A 392 10.83 -44.37 -21.08
CA VAL A 392 10.05 -44.28 -19.84
C VAL A 392 10.88 -44.70 -18.62
N PHE A 393 11.74 -45.73 -18.75
CA PHE A 393 12.66 -46.13 -17.69
C PHE A 393 13.77 -45.11 -17.46
N GLU A 394 14.33 -44.53 -18.53
CA GLU A 394 15.30 -43.43 -18.44
C GLU A 394 14.70 -42.25 -17.67
N SER A 395 13.52 -41.75 -18.08
CA SER A 395 12.85 -40.67 -17.37
C SER A 395 12.51 -41.01 -15.92
N ALA A 396 12.09 -42.24 -15.63
CA ALA A 396 11.83 -42.66 -14.25
C ALA A 396 13.12 -42.71 -13.40
N THR A 397 14.25 -43.05 -14.00
CA THR A 397 15.56 -43.10 -13.33
C THR A 397 16.09 -41.68 -13.10
N GLU A 398 16.01 -40.80 -14.09
CA GLU A 398 16.36 -39.37 -13.96
C GLU A 398 15.55 -38.69 -12.84
N LEU A 399 14.23 -38.87 -12.82
CA LEU A 399 13.36 -38.32 -11.77
C LEU A 399 13.71 -38.88 -10.37
N LEU A 400 14.12 -40.15 -10.29
CA LEU A 400 14.53 -40.77 -9.04
C LEU A 400 15.86 -40.18 -8.53
N ASP A 401 16.82 -39.99 -9.42
CA ASP A 401 18.11 -39.38 -9.10
C ASP A 401 17.94 -37.90 -8.71
N ASP A 402 17.05 -37.17 -9.38
CA ASP A 402 16.65 -35.81 -9.00
C ASP A 402 15.99 -35.79 -7.61
N ALA A 403 15.09 -36.73 -7.32
CA ALA A 403 14.43 -36.85 -6.01
C ALA A 403 15.45 -37.11 -4.88
N GLU A 404 16.47 -37.93 -5.15
CA GLU A 404 17.57 -38.24 -4.24
C GLU A 404 18.49 -37.04 -4.02
N ALA A 405 18.83 -36.32 -5.08
CA ALA A 405 19.63 -35.10 -5.00
C ALA A 405 18.94 -34.01 -4.17
N LEU A 406 17.62 -33.89 -4.30
CA LEU A 406 16.81 -32.94 -3.54
C LEU A 406 16.71 -33.28 -2.06
N PHE A 407 16.40 -34.54 -1.73
CA PHE A 407 16.24 -34.98 -0.34
C PHE A 407 16.78 -36.41 -0.14
N PRO A 408 18.09 -36.57 0.13
CA PRO A 408 18.74 -37.89 0.23
C PRO A 408 18.20 -38.78 1.35
N SER A 409 17.54 -38.20 2.34
CA SER A 409 16.95 -38.93 3.47
C SER A 409 15.54 -39.47 3.17
N ASN A 410 15.06 -39.40 1.93
CA ASN A 410 13.77 -39.97 1.56
C ASN A 410 13.84 -41.50 1.51
N GLU A 411 13.24 -42.16 2.49
CA GLU A 411 13.30 -43.63 2.66
C GLU A 411 12.65 -44.41 1.50
N THR A 412 11.72 -43.77 0.77
CA THR A 412 10.98 -44.42 -0.33
C THR A 412 11.77 -44.52 -1.63
N ILE A 413 12.90 -43.81 -1.77
CA ILE A 413 13.75 -43.85 -2.97
C ILE A 413 14.27 -45.26 -3.25
N ALA A 414 14.74 -45.96 -2.20
CA ALA A 414 15.30 -47.30 -2.35
C ALA A 414 14.24 -48.30 -2.85
N GLU A 415 12.98 -48.13 -2.42
CA GLU A 415 11.85 -48.95 -2.87
C GLU A 415 11.58 -48.71 -4.36
N TYR A 416 11.44 -47.44 -4.79
CA TYR A 416 11.24 -47.10 -6.21
C TYR A 416 12.41 -47.57 -7.10
N ARG A 417 13.66 -47.49 -6.61
CA ARG A 417 14.83 -48.00 -7.33
C ARG A 417 14.71 -49.51 -7.57
N HIS A 418 14.30 -50.27 -6.55
CA HIS A 418 14.07 -51.70 -6.68
C HIS A 418 12.91 -52.02 -7.64
N GLU A 419 11.82 -51.25 -7.59
CA GLU A 419 10.68 -51.42 -8.51
C GLU A 419 11.04 -51.18 -9.97
N ILE A 420 11.82 -50.13 -10.27
CA ILE A 420 12.34 -49.85 -11.62
C ILE A 420 13.14 -51.04 -12.15
N VAL A 421 14.06 -51.59 -11.34
CA VAL A 421 14.88 -52.75 -11.73
C VAL A 421 14.00 -53.98 -11.98
N ALA A 422 13.08 -54.28 -11.07
CA ALA A 422 12.20 -55.44 -11.19
C ALA A 422 11.29 -55.37 -12.43
N GLU A 423 10.75 -54.18 -12.74
CA GLU A 423 9.93 -53.97 -13.94
C GLU A 423 10.76 -54.03 -15.23
N ALA A 424 12.00 -53.53 -15.21
CA ALA A 424 12.92 -53.63 -16.34
C ALA A 424 13.27 -55.10 -16.64
N GLU A 425 13.53 -55.90 -15.60
CA GLU A 425 13.76 -57.34 -15.72
C GLU A 425 12.53 -58.09 -16.25
N ARG A 426 11.33 -57.83 -15.70
CA ARG A 426 10.06 -58.44 -16.18
C ARG A 426 9.87 -58.23 -17.67
N LEU A 427 10.26 -57.05 -18.13
CA LEU A 427 10.12 -56.64 -19.50
C LEU A 427 11.34 -57.07 -20.36
N GLY A 428 12.48 -57.41 -19.78
CA GLY A 428 13.72 -57.70 -20.51
C GLY A 428 14.35 -56.47 -21.16
N THR A 429 14.27 -55.30 -20.52
CA THR A 429 15.03 -54.09 -20.89
C THR A 429 16.31 -54.04 -20.06
N SER A 430 17.46 -53.74 -20.68
CA SER A 430 18.67 -53.40 -19.92
C SER A 430 18.58 -51.95 -19.44
N LEU A 431 18.87 -51.71 -18.16
CA LEU A 431 18.99 -50.36 -17.58
C LEU A 431 20.44 -49.82 -17.64
N GLU A 432 21.36 -50.57 -18.26
CA GLU A 432 22.75 -50.13 -18.40
C GLU A 432 22.83 -48.94 -19.36
N ALA A 433 23.27 -47.80 -18.83
CA ALA A 433 23.59 -46.61 -19.59
C ALA A 433 24.69 -46.90 -20.63
N GLU A 434 24.43 -46.55 -21.90
CA GLU A 434 25.49 -46.37 -22.90
C GLU A 434 26.30 -45.10 -22.63
#